data_AF-A0A167J485-F1
#
_entry.id   AF-A0A167J485-F1
#
_cell.length_a   1.000
_cell.length_b   1.000
_cell.length_c   1.000
_cell.angle_alpha   90.00
_cell.angle_beta   90.00
_cell.angle_gamma   90.00
#
_symmetry.space_group_name_H-M   'P 1'
#
loop_
_entity.id
_entity.type
_entity.pdbx_description
1 polymer ?
#
loop_
_entity_poly.entity_id
_entity_poly.type
_entity_poly.pdbx_seq_one_letter_code
_entity_poly.pdbx_strand_id
1 'polypeptide(L)'
;MHILLDTVCERASFNLSKKALPIQQTKPEVNITSTLTFIASIASATTTPLADMQKKTVFLLAMTAFFCPSDLSRLQLSSAQIHPHTETLTFDGKSPKERRKRRRIIKIIRVQRHSTHSLCPVLAFAHYVTIQKR
;
A
#
# COMPACT_ATOMS: atom_id res chain seq x y z
N MET A 1 -23.01 -21.66 26.00
CA MET A 1 -22.98 -21.14 24.61
C MET A 1 -21.64 -21.51 23.94
N HIS A 2 -21.28 -22.81 23.91
CA HIS A 2 -19.99 -23.30 23.39
C HIS A 2 -20.13 -24.30 22.24
N ILE A 3 -21.36 -24.75 21.94
CA ILE A 3 -21.63 -25.86 21.00
C ILE A 3 -21.84 -25.35 19.55
N LEU A 4 -22.02 -24.03 19.36
CA LEU A 4 -22.35 -23.46 18.04
C LEU A 4 -21.13 -23.09 17.18
N LEU A 5 -19.93 -23.03 17.77
CA LEU A 5 -18.69 -22.66 17.05
C LEU A 5 -18.02 -23.86 16.37
N ASP A 6 -18.10 -25.04 16.99
CA ASP A 6 -17.47 -26.26 16.45
C ASP A 6 -18.13 -26.72 15.14
N THR A 7 -19.46 -26.57 15.04
CA THR A 7 -20.24 -26.95 13.84
C THR A 7 -19.96 -26.06 12.63
N VAL A 8 -19.53 -24.81 12.83
CA VAL A 8 -19.17 -23.90 11.73
C VAL A 8 -17.77 -24.23 11.19
N CYS A 9 -16.83 -24.57 12.07
CA CYS A 9 -15.47 -24.92 11.71
C CYS A 9 -15.39 -26.26 10.95
N GLU A 10 -16.16 -27.27 11.38
CA GLU A 10 -16.24 -28.57 10.68
C GLU A 10 -16.89 -28.46 9.29
N ARG A 11 -17.97 -27.68 9.17
CA ARG A 11 -18.64 -27.45 7.88
C ARG A 11 -17.79 -26.65 6.90
N ALA A 12 -16.94 -25.74 7.39
CA ALA A 12 -15.99 -25.02 6.55
C ALA A 12 -14.91 -25.96 5.99
N SER A 13 -14.36 -26.85 6.83
CA SER A 13 -13.37 -27.85 6.45
C SER A 13 -13.90 -28.87 5.43
N PHE A 14 -15.13 -29.34 5.60
CA PHE A 14 -15.78 -30.28 4.66
C PHE A 14 -16.07 -29.67 3.27
N ASN A 15 -16.23 -28.35 3.17
CA ASN A 15 -16.43 -27.66 1.89
C ASN A 15 -15.10 -27.30 1.20
N LEU A 16 -14.00 -27.18 1.95
CA LEU A 16 -12.67 -26.97 1.39
C LEU A 16 -12.11 -28.25 0.75
N SER A 17 -12.42 -29.42 1.31
CA SER A 17 -11.99 -30.71 0.77
C SER A 17 -12.67 -31.13 -0.54
N LYS A 18 -13.77 -30.46 -0.91
CA LYS A 18 -14.50 -30.69 -2.18
C LYS A 18 -14.09 -29.74 -3.31
N LYS A 19 -13.16 -28.82 -3.07
CA LYS A 19 -12.63 -27.95 -4.12
C LYS A 19 -11.50 -28.67 -4.84
N ALA A 20 -11.48 -28.57 -6.17
CA ALA A 20 -10.34 -29.01 -6.96
C ALA A 20 -9.05 -28.41 -6.37
N LEU A 21 -8.02 -29.25 -6.21
CA LEU A 21 -6.75 -28.80 -5.69
C LEU A 21 -6.24 -27.64 -6.55
N PRO A 22 -5.76 -26.54 -5.94
CA PRO A 22 -5.14 -25.46 -6.68
C PRO A 22 -4.05 -26.05 -7.58
N ILE A 23 -4.21 -25.90 -8.90
CA ILE A 23 -3.17 -26.30 -9.85
C ILE A 23 -2.07 -25.25 -9.74
N GLN A 24 -0.85 -25.69 -9.51
CA GLN A 24 0.30 -24.81 -9.48
C GLN A 24 0.44 -24.18 -10.87
N GLN A 25 0.13 -22.88 -10.98
CA GLN A 25 0.38 -22.16 -12.22
C GLN A 25 1.90 -22.04 -12.38
N THR A 26 2.44 -22.50 -13.51
CA THR A 26 3.85 -22.37 -13.94
C THR A 26 4.20 -20.91 -14.28
N LYS A 27 3.74 -19.97 -13.47
CA LYS A 27 4.17 -18.58 -13.60
C LYS A 27 5.63 -18.51 -13.11
N PRO A 28 6.54 -17.90 -13.89
CA PRO A 28 7.90 -17.68 -13.42
C PRO A 28 7.89 -16.92 -12.10
N GLU A 29 8.82 -17.27 -11.22
CA GLU A 29 9.03 -16.62 -9.93
C GLU A 29 9.19 -15.10 -10.13
N VAL A 30 8.45 -14.32 -9.36
CA VAL A 30 8.55 -12.85 -9.42
C VAL A 30 9.61 -12.40 -8.41
N ASN A 31 10.84 -12.22 -8.89
CA ASN A 31 11.92 -11.67 -8.08
C ASN A 31 11.96 -10.14 -8.20
N ILE A 32 11.64 -9.43 -7.11
CA ILE A 32 11.64 -7.96 -7.05
C ILE A 32 12.92 -7.36 -6.47
N THR A 33 13.95 -8.16 -6.19
CA THR A 33 15.17 -7.73 -5.50
C THR A 33 15.85 -6.58 -6.23
N SER A 34 16.02 -6.68 -7.56
CA SER A 34 16.63 -5.61 -8.37
C SER A 34 15.84 -4.30 -8.28
N THR A 35 14.52 -4.39 -8.22
CA THR A 35 13.64 -3.22 -8.09
C THR A 35 13.79 -2.59 -6.72
N LEU A 36 13.79 -3.39 -5.65
CA LEU A 36 14.00 -2.89 -4.29
C LEU A 36 15.38 -2.26 -4.13
N THR A 37 16.43 -2.85 -4.71
CA THR A 37 17.79 -2.30 -4.71
C THR A 37 17.85 -0.96 -5.44
N PHE A 38 17.23 -0.86 -6.62
CA PHE A 38 17.15 0.41 -7.35
C PHE A 38 16.38 1.48 -6.57
N ILE A 39 15.24 1.12 -5.99
CA ILE A 39 14.45 2.07 -5.20
C ILE A 39 15.22 2.50 -3.95
N ALA A 40 15.97 1.60 -3.32
CA ALA A 40 16.83 1.92 -2.18
C ALA A 40 18.00 2.83 -2.53
N SER A 41 18.56 2.74 -3.75
CA SER A 41 19.70 3.55 -4.18
C SER A 41 19.35 5.02 -4.41
N ILE A 42 18.08 5.35 -4.70
CA ILE A 42 17.61 6.73 -4.80
C ILE A 42 17.63 7.37 -3.40
N ALA A 43 18.44 8.41 -3.17
CA ALA A 43 18.51 9.07 -1.87
C ALA A 43 17.18 9.75 -1.49
N SER A 44 16.71 9.53 -0.25
CA SER A 44 15.59 10.29 0.33
C SER A 44 16.11 11.64 0.85
N ALA A 45 16.34 12.60 -0.05
CA ALA A 45 16.91 13.90 0.27
C ALA A 45 16.24 15.01 -0.55
N THR A 46 16.29 16.25 -0.06
CA THR A 46 15.71 17.40 -0.77
C THR A 46 16.54 17.86 -1.97
N THR A 47 17.75 17.32 -2.14
CA THR A 47 18.63 17.54 -3.29
C THR A 47 18.42 16.54 -4.42
N THR A 48 17.67 15.46 -4.15
CA THR A 48 17.38 14.43 -5.16
C THR A 48 16.49 15.00 -6.26
N PRO A 49 16.72 14.70 -7.55
CA PRO A 49 15.85 15.12 -8.64
C PRO A 49 14.39 14.72 -8.41
N LEU A 50 13.46 15.64 -8.71
CA LEU A 50 12.03 15.43 -8.50
C LEU A 50 11.52 14.14 -9.16
N ALA A 51 11.97 13.86 -10.39
CA ALA A 51 11.56 12.67 -11.13
C ALA A 51 11.92 11.37 -10.40
N ASP A 52 13.10 11.29 -9.78
CA ASP A 52 13.51 10.10 -9.04
C ASP A 52 12.80 10.02 -7.68
N MET A 53 12.50 11.16 -7.05
CA MET A 53 11.66 11.20 -5.87
C MET A 53 10.21 10.79 -6.12
N GLN A 54 9.67 11.14 -7.27
CA GLN A 54 8.37 10.66 -7.73
C GLN A 54 8.37 9.15 -7.89
N LYS A 55 9.33 8.59 -8.65
CA LYS A 55 9.45 7.13 -8.84
C LYS A 55 9.52 6.39 -7.52
N LYS A 56 10.43 6.82 -6.63
CA LYS A 56 10.61 6.21 -5.30
C LYS A 56 9.32 6.28 -4.48
N THR A 57 8.71 7.46 -4.39
CA THR A 57 7.51 7.68 -3.57
C THR A 57 6.33 6.86 -4.10
N VAL A 58 6.08 6.90 -5.40
CA VAL A 58 4.99 6.15 -6.04
C VAL A 58 5.16 4.64 -5.83
N PHE A 59 6.37 4.12 -6.05
CA PHE A 59 6.64 2.70 -5.84
C PHE A 59 6.43 2.29 -4.39
N LEU A 60 7.04 3.01 -3.43
CA LEU A 60 6.93 2.66 -2.01
C LEU A 60 5.48 2.76 -1.50
N LEU A 61 4.73 3.78 -1.93
CA LEU A 61 3.31 3.89 -1.60
C LEU A 61 2.49 2.77 -2.20
N ALA A 62 2.73 2.42 -3.47
CA ALA A 62 2.02 1.31 -4.11
C ALA A 62 2.24 -0.02 -3.39
N MET A 63 3.49 -0.29 -3.01
CA MET A 63 3.85 -1.53 -2.31
C MET A 63 3.29 -1.58 -0.88
N THR A 64 3.30 -0.46 -0.16
CA THR A 64 2.91 -0.43 1.26
C THR A 64 1.40 -0.28 1.47
N ALA A 65 0.70 0.33 0.53
CA ALA A 65 -0.74 0.51 0.57
C ALA A 65 -1.51 -0.39 -0.42
N PHE A 66 -0.81 -1.28 -1.14
CA PHE A 66 -1.38 -2.16 -2.16
C PHE A 66 -2.17 -1.43 -3.25
N PHE A 67 -1.69 -0.24 -3.65
CA PHE A 67 -2.35 0.53 -4.70
C PHE A 67 -2.10 -0.08 -6.06
N CYS A 68 -3.16 -0.21 -6.87
CA CYS A 68 -2.98 -0.37 -8.30
C CYS A 68 -2.65 1.00 -8.95
N PRO A 69 -2.13 1.02 -10.18
CA PRO A 69 -1.87 2.27 -10.90
C PRO A 69 -3.08 3.22 -10.95
N SER A 70 -4.30 2.67 -11.00
CA SER A 70 -5.53 3.47 -11.02
C SER A 70 -5.94 4.04 -9.67
N ASP A 71 -5.40 3.54 -8.56
CA ASP A 71 -5.61 4.10 -7.23
C ASP A 71 -4.66 5.26 -6.99
N LEU A 72 -3.40 5.12 -7.44
CA LEU A 72 -2.39 6.19 -7.38
C LEU A 72 -2.86 7.46 -8.10
N SER A 73 -3.50 7.33 -9.26
CA SER A 73 -4.05 8.47 -10.00
C SER A 73 -5.24 9.15 -9.31
N ARG A 74 -5.87 8.47 -8.34
CA ARG A 74 -7.00 8.98 -7.56
C ARG A 74 -6.61 9.45 -6.16
N LEU A 75 -5.34 9.26 -5.76
CA LEU A 75 -4.84 9.63 -4.46
C LEU A 75 -4.92 11.15 -4.29
N GLN A 76 -5.63 11.60 -3.26
CA GLN A 76 -5.75 13.03 -2.99
C GLN A 76 -4.53 13.49 -2.19
N LEU A 77 -3.48 13.96 -2.87
CA LEU A 77 -2.27 14.42 -2.19
C LEU A 77 -2.54 15.58 -1.22
N SER A 78 -3.59 16.37 -1.45
CA SER A 78 -4.00 17.47 -0.55
C SER A 78 -4.56 17.00 0.79
N SER A 79 -5.01 15.74 0.92
CA SER A 79 -5.43 15.17 2.21
C SER A 79 -4.31 14.43 2.94
N ALA A 80 -3.11 14.41 2.36
CA ALA A 80 -1.97 13.74 2.95
C ALA A 80 -1.56 14.41 4.27
N GLN A 81 -1.44 13.61 5.33
CA GLN A 81 -0.99 14.08 6.65
C GLN A 81 0.10 13.15 7.17
N ILE A 82 1.24 13.74 7.56
CA ILE A 82 2.29 13.03 8.29
C ILE A 82 2.05 13.27 9.77
N HIS A 83 2.00 12.19 10.54
CA HIS A 83 1.74 12.19 11.98
C HIS A 83 3.04 11.84 12.73
N PRO A 84 3.81 12.82 13.24
CA PRO A 84 5.13 12.59 13.79
C PRO A 84 5.13 11.60 14.97
N HIS A 85 4.14 11.70 15.87
CA HIS A 85 4.06 10.85 17.06
C HIS A 85 3.78 9.37 16.77
N THR A 86 3.07 9.09 15.68
CA THR A 86 2.71 7.71 15.31
C THR A 86 3.59 7.19 14.18
N GLU A 87 4.50 8.02 13.68
CA GLU A 87 5.33 7.76 12.52
C GLU A 87 4.53 7.25 11.30
N THR A 88 3.32 7.79 11.11
CA THR A 88 2.44 7.37 10.02
C THR A 88 2.16 8.48 9.03
N LEU A 89 1.83 8.06 7.82
CA LEU A 89 1.32 8.89 6.74
C LEU A 89 -0.10 8.44 6.43
N THR A 90 -1.05 9.36 6.39
CA THR A 90 -2.44 9.06 6.05
C THR A 90 -2.87 9.79 4.78
N PHE A 91 -3.72 9.14 3.99
CA PHE A 91 -4.36 9.71 2.80
C PHE A 91 -5.84 9.38 2.76
N ASP A 92 -6.64 10.27 2.17
CA ASP A 92 -8.00 9.94 1.78
C ASP A 92 -8.02 9.25 0.41
N GLY A 93 -8.41 7.97 0.42
CA GLY A 93 -8.68 7.18 -0.77
C GLY A 93 -10.16 7.26 -1.15
N LYS A 94 -10.45 7.76 -2.36
CA LYS A 94 -11.82 7.76 -2.91
C LYS A 94 -12.08 6.46 -3.65
N SER A 95 -12.80 5.53 -3.01
CA SER A 95 -13.23 4.28 -3.65
C SER A 95 -14.31 4.57 -4.70
N PRO A 96 -14.04 4.37 -6.01
CA PRO A 96 -14.96 4.82 -7.07
C PRO A 96 -16.24 4.02 -7.13
N LYS A 97 -16.12 2.70 -6.91
CA LYS A 97 -17.20 1.73 -7.04
C LYS A 97 -17.96 1.49 -5.73
N GLU A 98 -17.43 1.98 -4.62
CA GLU A 98 -18.00 1.74 -3.30
C GLU A 98 -18.84 2.93 -2.85
N ARG A 99 -20.13 2.69 -2.63
CA ARG A 99 -21.08 3.70 -2.17
C ARG A 99 -21.83 3.19 -0.94
N ARG A 100 -22.05 4.07 0.03
CA ARG A 100 -22.93 3.82 1.19
C ARG A 100 -23.96 4.93 1.26
N LYS A 101 -25.24 4.57 1.37
CA LYS A 101 -26.36 5.54 1.33
C LYS A 101 -26.27 6.48 0.12
N ARG A 102 -25.96 5.93 -1.07
CA ARG A 102 -25.75 6.65 -2.35
C ARG A 102 -24.60 7.67 -2.38
N ARG A 103 -23.79 7.79 -1.33
CA ARG A 103 -22.59 8.65 -1.29
C ARG A 103 -21.32 7.83 -1.51
N ARG A 104 -20.29 8.43 -2.10
CA ARG A 104 -18.96 7.79 -2.23
C ARG A 104 -18.36 7.60 -0.85
N ILE A 105 -17.72 6.47 -0.61
CA ILE A 105 -16.99 6.21 0.63
C ILE A 105 -15.58 6.76 0.48
N ILE A 106 -15.14 7.52 1.48
CA ILE A 106 -13.73 7.89 1.67
C ILE A 106 -13.14 6.86 2.63
N LYS A 107 -12.07 6.21 2.22
CA LYS A 107 -11.29 5.30 3.07
C LYS A 107 -10.01 6.00 3.47
N ILE A 108 -9.71 5.99 4.76
CA ILE A 108 -8.42 6.46 5.26
C ILE A 108 -7.42 5.35 5.02
N ILE A 109 -6.40 5.64 4.22
CA ILE A 109 -5.26 4.74 4.00
C ILE A 109 -4.15 5.21 4.93
N ARG A 110 -3.61 4.29 5.72
CA ARG A 110 -2.52 4.56 6.66
C ARG A 110 -1.28 3.76 6.28
N VAL A 111 -0.18 4.46 6.06
CA VAL A 111 1.14 3.91 5.75
C VAL A 111 2.06 4.17 6.94
N GLN A 112 2.75 3.13 7.42
CA GLN A 112 3.72 3.26 8.51
C GLN A 112 5.11 3.57 8.00
N ARG A 113 5.90 4.25 8.83
CA ARG A 113 7.34 4.42 8.61
C ARG A 113 8.01 3.04 8.56
N HIS A 114 8.89 2.85 7.59
CA HIS A 114 9.76 1.68 7.53
C HIS A 114 11.02 1.94 8.35
N SER A 115 11.55 0.91 9.03
CA SER A 115 12.79 0.99 9.82
C SER A 115 13.99 1.38 8.94
N THR A 116 14.15 0.74 7.79
CA THR A 116 15.17 1.10 6.80
C THR A 116 14.83 2.42 6.11
N HIS A 117 15.64 3.46 6.34
CA HIS A 117 15.41 4.82 5.80
C HIS A 117 15.36 4.86 4.26
N SER A 118 16.19 4.07 3.58
CA SER A 118 16.24 4.00 2.12
C SER A 118 14.99 3.37 1.51
N LEU A 119 14.18 2.64 2.28
CA LEU A 119 12.92 2.05 1.82
C LEU A 119 11.71 2.64 2.56
N CYS A 120 11.90 3.77 3.24
CA CYS A 120 10.86 4.36 4.06
C CYS A 120 9.87 5.19 3.24
N PRO A 121 8.59 4.76 3.13
CA PRO A 121 7.57 5.47 2.33
C PRO A 121 7.26 6.85 2.91
N VAL A 122 7.20 6.97 4.25
CA VAL A 122 6.91 8.22 4.95
C VAL A 122 8.01 9.25 4.70
N LEU A 123 9.27 8.84 4.79
CA LEU A 123 10.41 9.72 4.49
C LEU A 123 10.44 10.12 3.01
N ALA A 124 10.27 9.16 2.09
CA ALA A 124 10.26 9.45 0.66
C ALA A 124 9.17 10.48 0.32
N PHE A 125 7.97 10.29 0.86
CA PHE A 125 6.86 11.23 0.68
C PHE A 125 7.14 12.61 1.27
N ALA A 126 7.70 12.70 2.48
CA ALA A 126 8.04 13.98 3.11
C ALA A 126 9.00 14.81 2.25
N HIS A 127 10.03 14.17 1.69
CA HIS A 127 11.00 14.82 0.81
C HIS A 127 10.37 15.19 -0.53
N TYR A 128 9.56 14.31 -1.11
CA TYR A 128 8.82 14.60 -2.34
C TYR A 128 7.95 15.85 -2.23
N VAL A 129 7.16 15.98 -1.16
CA VAL A 129 6.31 17.17 -0.93
C VAL A 129 7.15 18.42 -0.72
N THR A 130 8.30 18.31 -0.06
CA THR A 130 9.21 19.44 0.14
C THR A 130 9.80 19.93 -1.18
N ILE A 131 10.18 19.02 -2.08
CA ILE A 131 10.71 19.37 -3.40
C ILE A 131 9.62 19.96 -4.29
N GLN A 132 8.40 19.43 -4.26
CA GLN A 132 7.28 19.92 -5.08
C GLN A 132 6.85 21.36 -4.76
N LYS A 133 7.17 21.85 -3.55
CA LYS A 133 6.85 23.21 -3.10
C LYS A 133 7.93 24.25 -3.43
N ARG A 134 9.06 23.84 -3.99
CA ARG A 134 10.10 24.74 -4.51
C ARG A 134 9.73 25.21 -5.90
#